data_AF-A0A1L9VHL9-F1
#
_entry.id   AF-A0A1L9VHL9-F1
#
_cell.length_a   1.000
_cell.length_b   1.000
_cell.length_c   1.000
_cell.angle_alpha   90.00
_cell.angle_beta   90.00
_cell.angle_gamma   90.00
#
_symmetry.space_group_name_H-M   'P 1'
#
loop_
_entity.id
_entity.type
_entity.pdbx_description
1 polymer ?
#
loop_
_entity_poly.entity_id
_entity_poly.type
_entity_poly.pdbx_seq_one_letter_code
_entity_poly.pdbx_strand_id
1 'polypeptide(L)'
;MAEPRARVARHKGQMNFPSELRLLLLAYGDPSPHSSFPSEPLPETVRVLDEIVTDFILEMCHGAAQYASYSRRQKIKVDDFRFALRRDPNKLGRVQELLRMERELKEARKAFDQNDDQIANLKDAKKGIDEHEDGDATSVVGKKNKGKNKRGARRDSDGTEETISKKRKTAGQG
;
A
#
# COMPACT_ATOMS: atom_id res chain seq x y z
N MET A 1 23.29 26.46 4.31
CA MET A 1 23.75 25.92 3.01
C MET A 1 23.74 24.41 3.13
N ALA A 2 23.06 23.68 2.24
CA ALA A 2 23.10 22.23 2.22
C ALA A 2 24.29 21.81 1.33
N GLU A 3 25.22 21.04 1.88
CA GLU A 3 26.36 20.51 1.11
C GLU A 3 25.88 19.67 -0.09
N PRO A 4 26.61 19.70 -1.22
CA PRO A 4 26.37 18.80 -2.33
C PRO A 4 26.71 17.37 -1.87
N ARG A 5 25.70 16.64 -1.42
CA ARG A 5 25.85 15.24 -1.01
C ARG A 5 26.31 14.45 -2.24
N ALA A 6 27.48 13.81 -2.13
CA ALA A 6 28.04 12.98 -3.18
C ALA A 6 27.00 11.96 -3.66
N ARG A 7 26.69 12.00 -4.95
CA ARG A 7 25.88 10.96 -5.58
C ARG A 7 26.69 9.67 -5.47
N VAL A 8 26.15 8.67 -4.79
CA VAL A 8 26.72 7.30 -4.81
C VAL A 8 26.97 6.95 -6.27
N ALA A 9 28.16 6.43 -6.58
CA ALA A 9 28.52 6.05 -7.94
C ALA A 9 27.39 5.17 -8.49
N ARG A 10 26.72 5.67 -9.55
CA ARG A 10 25.70 4.90 -10.26
C ARG A 10 26.31 3.53 -10.57
N HIS A 11 25.57 2.45 -10.34
CA HIS A 11 25.96 1.13 -10.84
C HIS A 11 26.08 1.23 -12.37
N LYS A 12 27.28 1.55 -12.86
CA LYS A 12 27.53 1.80 -14.28
C LYS A 12 27.31 0.47 -15.01
N GLY A 13 26.12 0.30 -15.59
CA GLY A 13 25.72 -0.89 -16.36
C GLY A 13 24.58 -1.72 -15.76
N GLN A 14 24.18 -1.52 -14.50
CA GLN A 14 23.03 -2.24 -13.93
C GLN A 14 21.77 -1.38 -14.02
N MET A 15 20.78 -1.84 -14.79
CA MET A 15 19.48 -1.18 -14.88
C MET A 15 18.56 -1.67 -13.76
N ASN A 16 17.77 -0.76 -13.19
CA ASN A 16 16.84 -1.08 -12.09
C ASN A 16 15.50 -1.63 -12.61
N PHE A 17 14.99 -1.08 -13.71
CA PHE A 17 13.63 -1.34 -14.22
C PHE A 17 13.59 -1.74 -15.71
N PRO A 18 14.46 -2.65 -16.19
CA PRO A 18 14.58 -2.94 -17.62
C PRO A 18 13.28 -3.42 -18.27
N SER A 19 12.53 -4.28 -17.60
CA SER A 19 11.32 -4.90 -18.16
C SER A 19 10.12 -3.95 -18.08
N GLU A 20 9.98 -3.27 -16.95
CA GLU A 20 8.91 -2.35 -16.63
C GLU A 20 8.98 -1.12 -17.52
N LEU A 21 10.18 -0.62 -17.83
CA LEU A 21 10.36 0.51 -18.75
C LEU A 21 10.04 0.15 -20.20
N ARG A 22 10.31 -1.08 -20.63
CA ARG A 22 9.88 -1.56 -21.96
C ARG A 22 8.36 -1.62 -22.07
N LEU A 23 7.70 -2.15 -21.03
CA LEU A 23 6.23 -2.18 -20.93
C LEU A 23 5.64 -0.76 -20.88
N LEU A 24 6.29 0.15 -20.16
CA LEU A 24 5.90 1.55 -20.10
C LEU A 24 5.99 2.20 -21.49
N LEU A 25 7.11 2.03 -22.19
CA LEU A 25 7.29 2.58 -23.54
C LEU A 25 6.20 2.05 -24.49
N LEU A 26 5.91 0.75 -24.45
CA LEU A 26 4.84 0.15 -25.23
C LEU A 26 3.47 0.76 -24.91
N ALA A 27 3.14 0.94 -23.62
CA ALA A 27 1.88 1.56 -23.20
C ALA A 27 1.75 3.02 -23.66
N TYR A 28 2.88 3.68 -23.93
CA TYR A 28 2.96 5.05 -24.44
C TYR A 28 3.19 5.12 -25.96
N GLY A 29 3.05 4.00 -26.67
CA GLY A 29 3.00 3.95 -28.14
C GLY A 29 4.33 3.61 -28.83
N ASP A 30 5.36 3.21 -28.09
CA ASP A 30 6.58 2.65 -28.68
C ASP A 30 6.22 1.33 -29.40
N PRO A 31 6.67 1.09 -30.64
CA PRO A 31 6.31 -0.09 -31.41
C PRO A 31 6.59 -1.39 -30.66
N SER A 32 5.61 -2.29 -30.66
CA SER A 32 5.83 -3.69 -30.31
C SER A 32 6.51 -4.42 -31.48
N PRO A 33 7.26 -5.50 -31.20
CA PRO A 33 7.76 -6.38 -32.25
C PRO A 33 6.60 -6.87 -33.13
N HIS A 34 6.59 -6.44 -34.39
CA HIS A 34 5.61 -6.83 -35.41
C HIS A 34 6.36 -7.55 -36.54
N SER A 35 5.68 -8.44 -37.27
CA SER A 35 6.28 -9.18 -38.39
C SER A 35 6.86 -8.26 -39.47
N SER A 36 6.24 -7.09 -39.67
CA SER A 36 6.67 -6.04 -40.59
C SER A 36 7.70 -5.06 -40.02
N PHE A 37 7.81 -4.94 -38.68
CA PHE A 37 8.74 -4.04 -38.00
C PHE A 37 9.17 -4.66 -36.65
N PRO A 38 10.36 -5.25 -36.56
CA PRO A 38 10.81 -5.96 -35.36
C PRO A 38 11.31 -5.02 -34.26
N SER A 39 10.98 -3.72 -34.30
CA SER A 39 11.63 -2.73 -33.44
C SER A 39 11.16 -2.86 -32.00
N GLU A 40 11.95 -3.56 -31.18
CA GLU A 40 11.97 -3.31 -29.75
C GLU A 40 12.51 -1.90 -29.47
N PRO A 41 12.16 -1.29 -28.31
CA PRO A 41 12.85 -0.11 -27.82
C PRO A 41 14.36 -0.29 -27.87
N LEU A 42 15.06 0.72 -28.40
CA LEU A 42 16.52 0.72 -28.41
C LEU A 42 17.05 0.50 -26.98
N PRO A 43 18.03 -0.41 -26.79
CA PRO A 43 18.62 -0.65 -25.47
C PRO A 43 19.12 0.63 -24.79
N GLU A 44 19.64 1.57 -25.58
CA GLU A 44 20.09 2.87 -25.12
C GLU A 44 18.95 3.73 -24.57
N THR A 45 17.77 3.70 -25.19
CA THR A 45 16.57 4.40 -24.72
C THR A 45 16.14 3.89 -23.36
N VAL A 46 16.07 2.56 -23.20
CA VAL A 46 15.72 1.94 -21.92
C VAL A 46 16.74 2.30 -20.84
N ARG A 47 18.03 2.29 -21.17
CA ARG A 47 19.09 2.65 -20.23
C ARG A 47 19.03 4.11 -19.79
N VAL A 48 18.86 5.04 -20.72
CA VAL A 48 18.73 6.47 -20.40
C VAL A 48 17.46 6.73 -19.58
N LEU A 49 16.35 6.08 -19.93
CA LEU A 49 15.11 6.21 -19.17
C LEU A 49 15.24 5.68 -17.74
N ASP A 50 15.96 4.56 -17.55
CA ASP A 50 16.25 4.02 -16.21
C ASP A 50 17.06 4.99 -15.35
N GLU A 51 18.07 5.65 -15.95
CA GLU A 51 18.83 6.69 -15.26
C GLU A 51 17.95 7.90 -14.89
N ILE A 52 17.11 8.37 -15.80
CA ILE A 52 16.19 9.50 -15.58
C ILE A 52 15.20 9.19 -14.45
N VAL A 53 14.59 8.00 -14.49
CA VAL A 53 13.59 7.58 -13.48
C VAL A 53 14.26 7.40 -12.12
N THR A 54 15.45 6.80 -12.09
CA THR A 54 16.22 6.63 -10.85
C THR A 54 16.58 7.99 -10.25
N ASP A 55 17.07 8.93 -11.05
CA ASP A 55 17.35 10.31 -10.61
C ASP A 55 16.10 11.00 -10.08
N PHE A 56 14.99 10.90 -10.80
CA PHE A 56 13.72 11.48 -10.38
C PHE A 56 13.27 10.96 -9.00
N ILE A 57 13.35 9.64 -8.78
CA ILE A 57 12.99 9.04 -7.47
C ILE A 57 13.92 9.55 -6.37
N LEU A 58 15.23 9.61 -6.62
CA LEU A 58 16.21 10.09 -5.65
C LEU A 58 15.97 11.57 -5.29
N GLU A 59 15.75 12.43 -6.28
CA GLU A 59 15.48 13.85 -6.07
C GLU A 59 14.17 14.07 -5.29
N MET A 60 13.12 13.31 -5.61
CA MET A 60 11.86 13.35 -4.88
C MET A 60 12.02 12.91 -3.43
N CYS A 61 12.77 11.83 -3.17
CA CYS A 61 13.06 11.35 -1.82
C CYS A 61 13.88 12.36 -1.02
N HIS A 62 14.87 13.01 -1.64
CA HIS A 62 15.64 14.07 -0.98
C HIS A 62 14.75 15.28 -0.65
N GLY A 63 13.88 15.70 -1.57
CA GLY A 63 12.91 16.78 -1.31
C GLY A 63 11.99 16.45 -0.14
N ALA A 64 11.39 15.26 -0.13
CA ALA A 64 10.56 14.79 0.98
C ALA A 64 11.34 14.71 2.31
N ALA A 65 12.58 14.21 2.28
CA ALA A 65 13.44 14.14 3.47
C ALA A 65 13.78 15.54 4.03
N GLN A 66 13.98 16.54 3.18
CA GLN A 66 14.19 17.92 3.61
C GLN A 66 12.96 18.48 4.36
N TYR A 67 11.75 18.21 3.87
CA TYR A 67 10.53 18.64 4.55
C TYR A 67 10.27 17.90 5.86
N ALA A 68 10.55 16.59 5.91
CA ALA A 68 10.51 15.81 7.15
C ALA A 68 11.49 16.40 8.19
N SER A 69 12.71 16.73 7.75
CA SER A 69 13.75 17.34 8.60
C SER A 69 13.35 18.72 9.11
N TYR A 70 12.68 19.54 8.28
CA TYR A 70 12.14 20.84 8.70
C TYR A 70 11.09 20.68 9.82
N SER A 71 10.32 19.59 9.79
CA SER A 71 9.39 19.20 10.85
C SER A 71 10.08 18.51 12.05
N ARG A 72 11.42 18.50 12.11
CA ARG A 72 12.23 17.79 13.12
C ARG A 72 11.96 16.29 13.21
N ARG A 73 11.57 15.66 12.09
CA ARG A 73 11.34 14.22 11.99
C ARG A 73 12.43 13.56 11.16
N GLN A 74 12.95 12.45 11.67
CA GLN A 74 13.84 11.58 10.90
C GLN A 74 13.06 10.66 9.94
N LYS A 75 11.82 10.31 10.31
CA LYS A 75 10.95 9.44 9.49
C LYS A 75 10.14 10.27 8.50
N ILE A 76 10.24 9.89 7.24
CA ILE A 76 9.49 10.46 6.12
C ILE A 76 8.07 9.89 6.15
N LYS A 77 7.07 10.75 5.93
CA LYS A 77 5.65 10.42 5.82
C LYS A 77 5.13 10.72 4.41
N VAL A 78 3.96 10.19 4.08
CA VAL A 78 3.28 10.44 2.79
C VAL A 78 3.02 11.93 2.56
N ASP A 79 2.71 12.68 3.62
CA ASP A 79 2.47 14.13 3.52
C ASP A 79 3.72 14.91 3.12
N ASP A 80 4.92 14.41 3.40
CA ASP A 80 6.17 15.05 2.97
C ASP A 80 6.31 14.98 1.43
N PHE A 81 5.87 13.87 0.81
CA PHE A 81 5.80 13.76 -0.66
C PHE A 81 4.72 14.62 -1.28
N ARG A 82 3.54 14.71 -0.64
CA ARG A 82 2.47 15.64 -1.08
C ARG A 82 2.96 17.08 -1.06
N PHE A 83 3.68 17.46 -0.02
CA PHE A 83 4.25 18.80 0.08
C PHE A 83 5.37 19.02 -0.95
N ALA A 84 6.21 18.02 -1.21
CA ALA A 84 7.22 18.12 -2.26
C ALA A 84 6.61 18.32 -3.66
N LEU A 85 5.46 17.72 -3.94
CA LEU A 85 4.74 17.83 -5.21
C LEU A 85 3.82 19.06 -5.31
N ARG A 86 3.78 19.95 -4.31
CA ARG A 86 2.83 21.09 -4.26
C ARG A 86 2.89 22.07 -5.43
N ARG A 87 3.98 22.04 -6.21
CA ARG A 87 4.18 22.90 -7.39
C ARG A 87 3.78 22.24 -8.70
N ASP A 88 3.47 20.95 -8.68
CA ASP A 88 3.02 20.18 -9.84
C ASP A 88 1.59 19.67 -9.58
N PRO A 89 0.55 20.42 -10.00
CA PRO A 89 -0.83 20.06 -9.70
C PRO A 89 -1.24 18.73 -10.34
N ASN A 90 -0.65 18.35 -11.48
CA ASN A 90 -0.98 17.12 -12.18
C ASN A 90 -0.46 15.90 -11.42
N LYS A 91 0.82 15.92 -11.02
CA LYS A 91 1.41 14.85 -10.21
C LYS A 91 0.77 14.77 -8.83
N LEU A 92 0.51 15.92 -8.20
CA LEU A 92 -0.17 15.96 -6.90
C LEU A 92 -1.58 15.38 -6.97
N GLY A 93 -2.37 15.78 -7.97
CA GLY A 93 -3.72 15.26 -8.19
C GLY A 93 -3.71 13.75 -8.40
N ARG A 94 -2.76 13.23 -9.19
CA ARG A 94 -2.60 11.78 -9.38
C ARG A 94 -2.29 11.05 -8.08
N VAL A 95 -1.41 11.59 -7.24
CA VAL A 95 -1.08 11.00 -5.94
C VAL A 95 -2.29 11.01 -5.00
N GLN A 96 -3.06 12.09 -4.98
CA GLN A 96 -4.27 12.18 -4.16
C GLN A 96 -5.32 11.14 -4.58
N GLU A 97 -5.53 10.98 -5.88
CA GLU A 97 -6.47 10.00 -6.42
C GLU A 97 -6.05 8.56 -6.07
N LEU A 98 -4.77 8.22 -6.24
CA LEU A 98 -4.26 6.90 -5.89
C LEU A 98 -4.43 6.57 -4.40
N LEU A 99 -4.16 7.54 -3.52
CA LEU A 99 -4.34 7.36 -2.07
C LEU A 99 -5.82 7.25 -1.67
N ARG A 100 -6.71 7.92 -2.41
CA ARG A 100 -8.16 7.80 -2.22
C ARG A 100 -8.64 6.40 -2.62
N MET A 101 -8.26 5.93 -3.81
CA MET A 101 -8.58 4.57 -4.29
C MET A 101 -8.04 3.49 -3.34
N GLU A 102 -6.84 3.66 -2.79
CA GLU A 102 -6.28 2.73 -1.81
C GLU A 102 -7.15 2.65 -0.53
N ARG A 103 -7.66 3.80 -0.05
CA ARG A 103 -8.55 3.85 1.09
C ARG A 103 -9.87 3.13 0.79
N GLU A 104 -10.49 3.43 -0.35
CA GLU A 104 -11.74 2.79 -0.79
C GLU A 104 -11.58 1.26 -0.89
N LEU A 105 -10.46 0.78 -1.45
CA LEU A 105 -10.16 -0.66 -1.53
C LEU A 105 -9.97 -1.31 -0.15
N LYS A 106 -9.33 -0.61 0.80
CA LYS A 106 -9.17 -1.10 2.18
C LYS A 106 -10.50 -1.17 2.92
N GLU A 107 -11.35 -0.16 2.75
CA GLU A 107 -12.69 -0.14 3.33
C GLU A 107 -13.57 -1.25 2.74
N ALA A 108 -13.54 -1.43 1.42
CA ALA A 108 -14.25 -2.52 0.76
C ALA A 108 -13.81 -3.89 1.31
N ARG A 109 -12.51 -4.15 1.40
CA ARG A 109 -11.97 -5.41 1.97
C ARG A 109 -12.44 -5.64 3.41
N LYS A 110 -12.46 -4.59 4.22
CA LYS A 110 -12.94 -4.67 5.61
C LYS A 110 -14.43 -4.96 5.70
N ALA A 111 -15.24 -4.38 4.81
CA ALA A 111 -16.67 -4.63 4.75
C ALA A 111 -16.99 -6.10 4.40
N PHE A 112 -16.21 -6.73 3.52
CA PHE A 112 -16.37 -8.15 3.21
C PHE A 112 -15.97 -9.06 4.38
N ASP A 113 -14.85 -8.77 5.05
CA ASP A 113 -14.36 -9.54 6.21
C ASP A 113 -15.39 -9.55 7.37
N GLN A 114 -16.02 -8.40 7.63
CA GLN A 114 -17.08 -8.29 8.64
C GLN A 114 -18.37 -9.05 8.29
N ASN A 115 -18.65 -9.25 7.00
CA ASN A 115 -19.83 -9.98 6.56
C ASN A 115 -19.63 -11.50 6.64
N ASP A 116 -18.42 -12.00 6.39
CA ASP A 116 -18.10 -13.43 6.53
C ASP A 116 -18.20 -13.91 7.99
N ASP A 117 -17.73 -13.09 8.95
CA ASP A 117 -17.87 -13.38 10.39
C ASP A 117 -19.34 -13.39 10.84
N GLN A 118 -20.19 -12.52 10.26
CA GLN A 118 -21.63 -12.52 10.55
C GLN A 118 -22.33 -13.74 9.96
N ILE A 119 -21.92 -14.20 8.77
CA ILE A 119 -22.47 -15.41 8.12
C ILE A 119 -22.07 -16.68 8.88
N ALA A 120 -20.85 -16.75 9.41
CA ALA A 120 -20.42 -17.85 10.27
C ALA A 120 -21.25 -17.93 11.56
N ASN A 121 -21.45 -16.79 12.24
CA ASN A 121 -22.26 -16.70 13.46
C ASN A 121 -23.75 -17.02 13.21
N LEU A 122 -24.31 -16.66 12.05
CA LEU A 122 -25.68 -17.02 11.67
C LEU A 122 -25.84 -18.52 11.35
N LYS A 123 -24.82 -19.18 10.80
CA LYS A 123 -24.84 -20.63 10.57
C LYS A 123 -24.76 -21.42 11.88
N ASP A 124 -23.97 -20.95 12.83
CA ASP A 124 -23.90 -21.55 14.17
C ASP A 124 -25.20 -21.35 14.95
N ALA A 125 -25.88 -20.21 14.77
CA ALA A 125 -27.22 -19.98 15.35
C ALA A 125 -28.33 -20.80 14.66
N LYS A 126 -28.24 -21.04 13.34
CA LYS A 126 -29.23 -21.86 12.60
C LYS A 126 -29.07 -23.36 12.85
N LYS A 127 -27.89 -23.81 13.32
CA LYS A 127 -27.67 -25.20 13.74
C LYS A 127 -28.30 -25.54 15.11
N GLY A 128 -28.86 -24.54 15.81
CA GLY A 128 -29.57 -24.71 17.07
C GLY A 128 -31.10 -24.76 16.97
N ILE A 129 -31.68 -24.77 15.76
CA ILE A 129 -33.14 -24.84 15.53
C ILE A 129 -33.47 -25.95 14.52
N ASP A 130 -32.78 -27.10 14.60
CA ASP A 130 -33.23 -28.30 13.89
C ASP A 130 -32.72 -29.57 14.59
N GLU A 131 -33.25 -29.83 15.78
CA GLU A 131 -33.25 -31.17 16.37
C GLU A 131 -34.61 -31.42 17.02
N HIS A 132 -35.54 -31.99 16.23
CA HIS A 132 -36.50 -32.97 16.75
C HIS A 132 -36.95 -33.94 15.64
N GLU A 133 -36.82 -35.23 15.97
CA GLU A 133 -37.39 -36.44 15.35
C GLU A 133 -36.57 -37.22 14.31
N ASP A 134 -35.71 -38.10 14.87
CA ASP A 134 -35.61 -39.56 14.69
C ASP A 134 -35.46 -40.20 13.29
N GLY A 135 -34.41 -41.02 13.14
CA GLY A 135 -34.48 -42.22 12.28
C GLY A 135 -33.19 -42.75 11.62
N ASP A 136 -32.41 -43.52 12.38
CA ASP A 136 -31.76 -44.78 11.99
C ASP A 136 -30.47 -44.86 11.10
N ALA A 137 -29.65 -45.86 11.49
CA ALA A 137 -28.67 -46.64 10.74
C ALA A 137 -27.24 -46.11 10.41
N THR A 138 -26.31 -46.58 11.26
CA THR A 138 -25.03 -47.25 10.93
C THR A 138 -23.83 -46.50 10.31
N SER A 139 -22.75 -46.44 11.11
CA SER A 139 -21.32 -46.77 10.85
C SER A 139 -20.60 -46.07 9.65
N VAL A 140 -19.41 -45.48 9.79
CA VAL A 140 -18.10 -46.13 9.99
C VAL A 140 -17.01 -45.03 10.13
N VAL A 141 -16.20 -45.14 11.19
CA VAL A 141 -14.74 -44.89 11.30
C VAL A 141 -14.08 -43.66 10.63
N GLY A 142 -13.39 -42.85 11.45
CA GLY A 142 -11.98 -42.56 11.16
C GLY A 142 -11.37 -41.19 11.53
N LYS A 143 -10.63 -41.18 12.64
CA LYS A 143 -9.35 -40.45 12.89
C LYS A 143 -9.31 -38.93 13.18
N LYS A 144 -9.12 -38.67 14.48
CA LYS A 144 -7.89 -38.16 15.15
C LYS A 144 -7.51 -36.67 15.00
N ASN A 145 -7.79 -35.94 16.09
CA ASN A 145 -7.01 -34.88 16.75
C ASN A 145 -5.68 -34.43 16.12
N LYS A 146 -5.49 -33.11 16.00
CA LYS A 146 -4.33 -32.41 16.61
C LYS A 146 -4.55 -30.90 16.71
N GLY A 147 -4.77 -30.40 17.91
CA GLY A 147 -4.70 -28.96 18.19
C GLY A 147 -3.28 -28.41 18.04
N LYS A 148 -3.18 -27.10 17.79
CA LYS A 148 -2.12 -26.26 18.36
C LYS A 148 -2.47 -24.78 18.22
N ASN A 149 -2.92 -24.25 19.35
CA ASN A 149 -2.92 -22.84 19.68
C ASN A 149 -1.49 -22.27 19.51
N LYS A 150 -1.31 -21.25 18.67
CA LYS A 150 -0.15 -20.36 18.75
C LYS A 150 -0.56 -18.94 18.36
N ARG A 151 -0.89 -18.18 19.41
CA ARG A 151 -1.01 -16.73 19.41
C ARG A 151 0.24 -16.10 18.78
N GLY A 152 0.05 -15.31 17.73
CA GLY A 152 1.03 -14.36 17.23
C GLY A 152 0.55 -12.95 17.56
N ALA A 153 1.09 -12.36 18.62
CA ALA A 153 0.93 -10.94 18.91
C ALA A 153 1.48 -10.13 17.74
N ARG A 154 0.60 -9.48 16.96
CA ARG A 154 1.00 -8.49 15.96
C ARG A 154 0.76 -7.10 16.52
N ARG A 155 1.89 -6.43 16.78
CA ARG A 155 2.11 -4.99 16.94
C ARG A 155 0.95 -4.14 16.43
N ASP A 156 0.20 -3.59 17.38
CA ASP A 156 -0.65 -2.44 17.14
C ASP A 156 0.23 -1.18 17.31
N SER A 157 0.56 -0.55 16.19
CA SER A 157 1.18 0.78 16.21
C SER A 157 0.80 1.53 14.95
N ASP A 158 -0.48 1.89 14.83
CA ASP A 158 -0.87 3.10 14.09
C ASP A 158 -2.27 3.57 14.52
N GLY A 159 -2.35 4.11 15.74
CA GLY A 159 -3.52 4.83 16.22
C GLY A 159 -3.46 6.29 15.79
N THR A 160 -4.07 6.62 14.66
CA THR A 160 -4.50 8.00 14.38
C THR A 160 -5.88 8.19 15.01
N GLU A 161 -5.92 8.62 16.28
CA GLU A 161 -7.13 9.22 16.84
C GLU A 161 -6.95 10.73 16.97
N GLU A 162 -7.78 11.46 16.22
CA GLU A 162 -8.06 12.87 16.45
C GLU A 162 -8.83 13.04 17.76
N THR A 163 -8.16 13.46 18.83
CA THR A 163 -8.85 13.88 20.05
C THR A 163 -9.34 15.32 19.90
N ILE A 164 -10.61 15.47 19.50
CA ILE A 164 -11.39 16.70 19.65
C ILE A 164 -11.48 17.03 21.14
N SER A 165 -10.75 18.05 21.58
CA SER A 165 -10.76 18.51 22.96
C SER A 165 -12.00 19.36 23.25
N LYS A 166 -13.07 18.74 23.75
CA LYS A 166 -14.26 19.45 24.27
C LYS A 166 -13.96 20.07 25.65
N LYS A 167 -13.83 21.39 25.64
CA LYS A 167 -14.24 22.39 26.65
C LYS A 167 -14.82 21.82 27.97
N ARG A 168 -14.12 22.02 29.10
CA ARG A 168 -14.75 22.08 30.43
C ARG A 168 -14.60 23.47 31.03
N LYS A 169 -15.75 24.09 31.27
CA LYS A 169 -15.98 25.28 32.06
C LYS A 169 -16.03 24.84 33.53
N THR A 170 -15.22 25.42 34.40
CA THR A 170 -15.44 25.38 35.86
C THR A 170 -15.44 26.81 36.37
N ALA A 171 -16.54 27.17 37.02
CA ALA A 171 -16.75 28.45 37.68
C ALA A 171 -16.46 28.30 39.18
N GLY A 172 -15.78 29.30 39.74
CA GLY A 172 -15.75 29.82 41.13
C GLY A 172 -15.92 28.90 42.34
N GLN A 173 -15.01 29.00 43.30
CA GLN A 173 -15.15 29.81 44.53
C GLN A 173 -13.93 29.60 45.45
N GLY A 174 -13.50 30.68 46.11
CA GLY A 174 -12.37 30.73 47.05
C GLY A 174 -11.71 32.10 46.99
#